data_AF-A0A060TBL0-F1
#
_entry.id   AF-A0A060TBL0-F1
#
_cell.length_a   1.000
_cell.length_b   1.000
_cell.length_c   1.000
_cell.angle_alpha   90.00
_cell.angle_beta   90.00
_cell.angle_gamma   90.00
#
_symmetry.space_group_name_H-M   'P 1'
#
loop_
_entity.id
_entity.type
_entity.pdbx_description
1 polymer ?
#
loop_
_entity_poly.entity_id
_entity_poly.type
_entity_poly.pdbx_seq_one_letter_code
_entity_poly.pdbx_strand_id
1 'polypeptide(L)'
;MEDLSLSTSSLDIGGASAQAYQRAAKLFLNKQFPESFEALEPLLYQKSLQGNAKLWTKIWNLYFALVNNAARDSTGSSWPRKLAKQLTEAAEQDKVWDQAQTAFGSLENLPSEVVVNIILVSTAHSKDLQKVSSLVESYISSTEDASVAAKITRAYVLKLLPKKGDYDYAEELIKNSDVFTDKSTALATLQKAREDYEAKAKEEEEKRIQLEKLEQKRMEESIASLKKQREEKEREQRAASEISTDSTKESQESNLSKNGREGSPVIPIRNQHQNRGGPRSLSSLVTYWRQSFVEFIRQTSLMKLILFIAVIILAGTNPYMRQRLRRMIALLYAKLMQTIRMGTKVSYV
;
A
#
# COMPACT_ATOMS: atom_id res chain seq x y z
N MET A 1 -24.83 -62.42 -8.57
CA MET A 1 -23.46 -61.98 -8.25
C MET A 1 -23.42 -60.50 -8.55
N GLU A 2 -23.66 -59.66 -7.56
CA GLU A 2 -23.30 -58.23 -7.55
C GLU A 2 -23.61 -57.68 -6.14
N ASP A 3 -22.72 -56.80 -5.68
CA ASP A 3 -22.85 -55.87 -4.55
C ASP A 3 -22.72 -56.38 -3.10
N LEU A 4 -21.48 -56.56 -2.65
CA LEU A 4 -21.10 -56.59 -1.23
C LEU A 4 -19.74 -55.91 -0.92
N SER A 5 -19.19 -55.09 -1.82
CA SER A 5 -17.81 -54.56 -1.69
C SER A 5 -17.68 -53.08 -1.28
N LEU A 6 -18.75 -52.39 -0.85
CA LEU A 6 -18.71 -50.93 -0.61
C LEU A 6 -18.66 -50.46 0.86
N SER A 7 -18.62 -51.35 1.85
CA SER A 7 -18.72 -50.92 3.27
C SER A 7 -17.40 -50.88 4.07
N THR A 8 -16.30 -51.44 3.58
CA THR A 8 -15.03 -51.45 4.35
C THR A 8 -14.16 -50.21 4.13
N SER A 9 -14.31 -49.52 3.00
CA SER A 9 -13.52 -48.34 2.66
C SER A 9 -13.80 -47.13 3.56
N SER A 10 -15.05 -46.94 4.01
CA SER A 10 -15.43 -45.77 4.83
C SER A 10 -14.72 -45.71 6.21
N LEU A 11 -14.40 -46.85 6.80
CA LEU A 11 -13.72 -46.95 8.09
C LEU A 11 -12.20 -46.73 7.93
N ASP A 12 -11.58 -47.27 6.89
CA ASP A 12 -10.16 -47.07 6.59
C ASP A 12 -9.86 -45.63 6.10
N ILE A 13 -10.81 -45.02 5.37
CA ILE A 13 -10.73 -43.62 4.95
C ILE A 13 -10.64 -42.69 6.17
N GLY A 14 -11.37 -42.97 7.25
CA GLY A 14 -11.29 -42.21 8.50
C GLY A 14 -9.92 -42.30 9.17
N GLY A 15 -9.29 -43.48 9.14
CA GLY A 15 -7.95 -43.71 9.68
C GLY A 15 -6.85 -43.01 8.86
N ALA A 16 -6.89 -43.17 7.54
CA ALA A 16 -5.92 -42.57 6.63
C ALA A 16 -6.00 -41.04 6.62
N SER A 17 -7.21 -40.47 6.59
CA SER A 17 -7.43 -39.01 6.66
C SER A 17 -7.04 -38.44 8.03
N ALA A 18 -7.28 -39.16 9.13
CA ALA A 18 -6.82 -38.75 10.45
C ALA A 18 -5.28 -38.73 10.55
N GLN A 19 -4.60 -39.70 9.95
CA GLN A 19 -3.13 -39.72 9.87
C GLN A 19 -2.58 -38.59 9.00
N ALA A 20 -3.23 -38.31 7.86
CA ALA A 20 -2.89 -37.17 7.00
C ALA A 20 -3.06 -35.83 7.74
N TYR A 21 -4.16 -35.65 8.48
CA TYR A 21 -4.36 -34.50 9.36
C TYR A 21 -3.28 -34.40 10.44
N GLN A 22 -2.93 -35.51 11.12
CA GLN A 22 -1.86 -35.50 12.12
C GLN A 22 -0.51 -35.11 11.52
N ARG A 23 -0.21 -35.54 10.30
CA ARG A 23 0.98 -35.10 9.57
C ARG A 23 0.93 -33.61 9.28
N ALA A 24 -0.17 -33.10 8.74
CA ALA A 24 -0.35 -31.67 8.48
C ALA A 24 -0.22 -30.82 9.77
N ALA A 25 -0.78 -31.28 10.89
CA ALA A 25 -0.69 -30.62 12.18
C ALA A 25 0.75 -30.62 12.74
N LYS A 26 1.51 -31.71 12.57
CA LYS A 26 2.94 -31.75 12.93
C LYS A 26 3.75 -30.76 12.11
N LEU A 27 3.51 -30.67 10.80
CA LEU A 27 4.17 -29.71 9.91
C LEU A 27 3.83 -28.27 10.31
N PHE A 28 2.58 -28.00 10.69
CA PHE A 28 2.15 -26.70 11.22
C PHE A 28 2.93 -26.30 12.48
N LEU A 29 3.07 -27.22 13.45
CA LEU A 29 3.83 -26.98 14.68
C LEU A 29 5.31 -26.72 14.41
N ASN A 30 5.87 -27.37 13.38
CA ASN A 30 7.25 -27.15 12.93
C ASN A 30 7.43 -25.88 12.09
N LYS A 31 6.39 -25.04 11.95
CA LYS A 31 6.37 -23.81 11.12
C LYS A 31 6.58 -24.06 9.62
N GLN A 32 6.37 -25.28 9.15
CA GLN A 32 6.37 -25.66 7.74
C GLN A 32 4.95 -25.49 7.19
N PHE A 33 4.54 -24.22 7.06
CA PHE A 33 3.16 -23.88 6.72
C PHE A 33 2.76 -24.25 5.28
N PRO A 34 3.61 -24.05 4.25
CA PRO A 34 3.29 -24.44 2.88
C PRO A 34 3.07 -25.95 2.75
N GLU A 35 3.95 -26.76 3.34
CA GLU A 35 3.86 -28.22 3.31
C GLU A 35 2.69 -28.75 4.14
N SER A 36 2.34 -28.03 5.22
CA SER A 36 1.12 -28.31 6.00
C SER A 36 -0.14 -28.05 5.17
N PHE A 37 -0.17 -26.96 4.40
CA PHE A 37 -1.29 -26.62 3.53
C PHE A 37 -1.48 -27.63 2.40
N GLU A 38 -0.40 -28.01 1.70
CA GLU A 38 -0.45 -29.02 0.63
C GLU A 38 -0.95 -30.38 1.12
N ALA A 39 -0.58 -30.77 2.35
CA ALA A 39 -1.09 -31.99 2.97
C ALA A 39 -2.57 -31.89 3.39
N LEU A 40 -3.08 -30.68 3.64
CA LEU A 40 -4.45 -30.42 4.11
C LEU A 40 -5.43 -30.19 2.95
N GLU A 41 -5.00 -29.57 1.85
CA GLU A 41 -5.80 -29.26 0.68
C GLU A 41 -6.64 -30.44 0.15
N PRO A 42 -6.10 -31.65 -0.06
CA PRO A 42 -6.91 -32.78 -0.56
C PRO A 42 -8.00 -33.21 0.42
N LEU A 43 -7.80 -32.97 1.73
CA LEU A 43 -8.78 -33.32 2.76
C LEU A 43 -9.98 -32.37 2.74
N LEU A 44 -9.81 -31.11 2.30
CA LEU A 44 -10.90 -30.12 2.27
C LEU A 44 -11.97 -30.42 1.21
N TYR A 45 -11.61 -31.12 0.14
CA TYR A 45 -12.56 -31.47 -0.95
C TYR A 45 -13.25 -32.82 -0.73
N GLN A 46 -12.81 -33.58 0.29
CA GLN A 46 -13.30 -34.93 0.54
C GLN A 46 -14.61 -34.90 1.35
N LYS A 47 -15.76 -34.88 0.66
CA LYS A 47 -17.10 -34.88 1.27
C LYS A 47 -17.37 -36.09 2.19
N SER A 48 -16.67 -37.22 2.01
CA SER A 48 -16.83 -38.39 2.88
C SER A 48 -16.37 -38.17 4.33
N LEU A 49 -15.61 -37.11 4.59
CA LEU A 49 -15.18 -36.72 5.94
C LEU A 49 -16.27 -35.98 6.73
N GLN A 50 -17.34 -35.50 6.07
CA GLN A 50 -18.49 -34.88 6.74
C GLN A 50 -19.19 -35.83 7.71
N GLY A 51 -19.08 -37.15 7.50
CA GLY A 51 -19.59 -38.17 8.43
C GLY A 51 -18.85 -38.21 9.78
N ASN A 52 -17.63 -37.67 9.87
CA ASN A 52 -16.90 -37.51 11.13
C ASN A 52 -16.73 -36.02 11.47
N ALA A 53 -17.82 -35.44 12.00
CA ALA A 53 -17.91 -34.01 12.34
C ALA A 53 -16.73 -33.51 13.19
N LYS A 54 -16.19 -34.33 14.10
CA LYS A 54 -15.04 -33.95 14.96
C LYS A 54 -13.74 -33.79 14.18
N LEU A 55 -13.41 -34.72 13.29
CA LEU A 55 -12.21 -34.61 12.44
C LEU A 55 -12.36 -33.47 11.42
N TRP A 56 -13.55 -33.35 10.84
CA TRP A 56 -13.87 -32.28 9.90
C TRP A 56 -13.69 -30.88 10.52
N THR A 57 -14.21 -30.68 11.73
CA THR A 57 -14.02 -29.43 12.50
C THR A 57 -12.54 -29.11 12.71
N LYS A 58 -11.73 -30.11 13.07
CA LYS A 58 -10.29 -29.93 13.30
C LYS A 58 -9.52 -29.58 12.02
N ILE A 59 -9.86 -30.20 10.90
CA ILE A 59 -9.29 -29.90 9.58
C ILE A 59 -9.54 -28.44 9.21
N TRP A 60 -10.79 -27.98 9.34
CA TRP A 60 -11.15 -26.58 9.05
C TRP A 60 -10.54 -25.59 10.04
N ASN A 61 -10.47 -25.93 11.32
CA ASN A 61 -9.75 -25.11 12.30
C ASN A 61 -8.27 -24.94 11.93
N LEU A 62 -7.61 -26.00 11.49
CA LEU A 62 -6.22 -25.94 11.03
C LEU A 62 -6.09 -25.11 9.74
N TYR A 63 -7.05 -25.24 8.81
CA TYR A 63 -7.11 -24.43 7.59
C TYR A 63 -7.22 -22.94 7.92
N PHE A 64 -8.16 -22.53 8.78
CA PHE A 64 -8.30 -21.12 9.16
C PHE A 64 -7.10 -20.61 9.95
N ALA A 65 -6.46 -21.46 10.76
CA ALA A 65 -5.20 -21.13 11.40
C ALA A 65 -4.07 -20.90 10.38
N LEU A 66 -3.98 -21.72 9.32
CA LEU A 66 -3.03 -21.54 8.22
C LEU A 66 -3.31 -20.24 7.46
N VAL A 67 -4.57 -19.96 7.13
CA VAL A 67 -4.99 -18.70 6.48
C VAL A 67 -4.62 -17.49 7.34
N ASN A 68 -4.87 -17.54 8.64
CA ASN A 68 -4.49 -16.46 9.57
C ASN A 68 -2.97 -16.23 9.59
N ASN A 69 -2.16 -17.30 9.62
CA ASN A 69 -0.70 -17.17 9.57
C ASN A 69 -0.23 -16.62 8.21
N ALA A 70 -0.78 -17.13 7.10
CA ALA A 70 -0.45 -16.66 5.76
C ALA A 70 -0.73 -15.16 5.58
N ALA A 71 -1.86 -14.69 6.13
CA ALA A 71 -2.24 -13.29 6.03
C ALA A 71 -1.43 -12.37 6.95
N ARG A 72 -0.91 -12.87 8.07
CA ARG A 72 0.04 -12.13 8.94
C ARG A 72 1.44 -12.03 8.34
N ASP A 73 1.90 -13.06 7.63
CA ASP A 73 3.23 -13.11 7.00
C ASP A 73 3.26 -12.50 5.59
N SER A 74 2.72 -11.28 5.43
CA SER A 74 2.69 -10.55 4.14
C SER A 74 4.08 -10.23 3.57
N THR A 75 5.14 -10.42 4.36
CA THR A 75 6.55 -10.19 4.02
C THR A 75 7.19 -11.37 3.27
N GLY A 76 6.49 -12.50 3.11
CA GLY A 76 6.91 -13.61 2.25
C GLY A 76 8.06 -14.45 2.79
N SER A 77 8.29 -14.45 4.11
CA SER A 77 9.38 -15.22 4.74
C SER A 77 9.09 -16.71 4.86
N SER A 78 7.82 -17.09 5.00
CA SER A 78 7.39 -18.45 5.36
C SER A 78 6.48 -19.08 4.30
N TRP A 79 6.00 -18.29 3.33
CA TRP A 79 5.06 -18.73 2.30
C TRP A 79 5.53 -18.38 0.89
N PRO A 80 5.27 -19.25 -0.10
CA PRO A 80 5.36 -18.88 -1.51
C PRO A 80 4.44 -17.68 -1.82
N ARG A 81 5.00 -16.62 -2.43
CA ARG A 81 4.30 -15.34 -2.65
C ARG A 81 2.93 -15.47 -3.36
N LYS A 82 2.78 -16.45 -4.25
CA LYS A 82 1.51 -16.69 -4.98
C LYS A 82 0.43 -17.26 -4.06
N LEU A 83 0.77 -18.28 -3.27
CA LEU A 83 -0.14 -18.91 -2.32
C LEU A 83 -0.50 -17.97 -1.18
N ALA A 84 0.49 -17.25 -0.64
CA ALA A 84 0.25 -16.21 0.36
C ALA A 84 -0.76 -15.18 -0.14
N LYS A 85 -0.55 -14.65 -1.35
CA LYS A 85 -1.45 -13.66 -1.95
C LYS A 85 -2.87 -14.21 -2.16
N GLN A 86 -3.02 -15.46 -2.58
CA GLN A 86 -4.33 -16.10 -2.74
C GLN A 86 -5.05 -16.29 -1.40
N LEU A 87 -4.35 -16.72 -0.36
CA LEU A 87 -4.91 -16.91 0.98
C LEU A 87 -5.22 -15.57 1.65
N THR A 88 -4.37 -14.56 1.47
CA THR A 88 -4.63 -13.19 1.94
C THR A 88 -5.82 -12.58 1.19
N GLU A 89 -5.92 -12.77 -0.13
CA GLU A 89 -7.07 -12.28 -0.90
C GLU A 89 -8.37 -12.99 -0.49
N ALA A 90 -8.31 -14.29 -0.21
CA ALA A 90 -9.45 -15.02 0.35
C ALA A 90 -9.85 -14.47 1.72
N ALA A 91 -8.89 -14.16 2.59
CA ALA A 91 -9.11 -13.56 3.91
C ALA A 91 -9.61 -12.10 3.86
N GLU A 92 -9.14 -11.31 2.89
CA GLU A 92 -9.52 -9.90 2.71
C GLU A 92 -10.92 -9.72 2.09
N GLN A 93 -11.35 -10.67 1.24
CA GLN A 93 -12.63 -10.59 0.52
C GLN A 93 -13.78 -11.32 1.23
N ASP A 94 -13.62 -11.68 2.52
CA ASP A 94 -14.57 -12.46 3.33
C ASP A 94 -15.02 -13.81 2.72
N LYS A 95 -14.35 -14.28 1.65
CA LYS A 95 -14.58 -15.59 1.00
C LYS A 95 -14.41 -16.77 1.95
N VAL A 96 -13.70 -16.55 3.05
CA VAL A 96 -13.51 -17.50 4.15
C VAL A 96 -14.86 -17.93 4.76
N TRP A 97 -15.82 -17.00 4.88
CA TRP A 97 -17.18 -17.31 5.37
C TRP A 97 -17.96 -18.14 4.35
N ASP A 98 -17.89 -17.77 3.06
CA ASP A 98 -18.57 -18.52 1.98
C ASP A 98 -18.02 -19.95 1.85
N GLN A 99 -16.70 -20.12 1.98
CA GLN A 99 -16.06 -21.43 1.97
C GLN A 99 -16.49 -22.29 3.14
N ALA A 100 -16.57 -21.70 4.34
CA ALA A 100 -17.08 -22.40 5.52
C ALA A 100 -18.55 -22.79 5.35
N GLN A 101 -19.40 -21.88 4.86
CA GLN A 101 -20.81 -22.16 4.62
C GLN A 101 -21.02 -23.24 3.56
N THR A 102 -20.24 -23.23 2.48
CA THR A 102 -20.27 -24.28 1.45
C THR A 102 -19.82 -25.63 2.00
N ALA A 103 -18.84 -25.65 2.91
CA ALA A 103 -18.28 -26.87 3.48
C ALA A 103 -19.17 -27.55 4.53
N PHE A 104 -19.89 -26.76 5.33
CA PHE A 104 -20.79 -27.24 6.39
C PHE A 104 -22.27 -27.22 5.98
N GLY A 105 -22.59 -26.71 4.78
CA GLY A 105 -23.92 -26.71 4.17
C GLY A 105 -24.86 -25.62 4.66
N SER A 106 -24.77 -25.22 5.94
CA SER A 106 -25.56 -24.13 6.51
C SER A 106 -24.76 -23.37 7.58
N LEU A 107 -25.15 -22.11 7.80
CA LEU A 107 -24.60 -21.25 8.85
C LEU A 107 -24.82 -21.88 10.24
N GLU A 108 -25.94 -22.57 10.45
CA GLU A 108 -26.34 -23.13 11.76
C GLU A 108 -25.50 -24.34 12.17
N ASN A 109 -24.95 -25.09 11.20
CA ASN A 109 -24.16 -26.29 11.44
C ASN A 109 -22.68 -26.01 11.70
N LEU A 110 -22.26 -24.73 11.72
CA LEU A 110 -20.86 -24.38 11.93
C LEU A 110 -20.48 -24.61 13.40
N PRO A 111 -19.42 -25.39 13.67
CA PRO A 111 -18.90 -25.57 15.01
C PRO A 111 -18.42 -24.24 15.61
N SER A 112 -18.65 -24.04 16.91
CA SER A 112 -18.29 -22.81 17.61
C SER A 112 -16.81 -22.42 17.47
N GLU A 113 -15.93 -23.41 17.41
CA GLU A 113 -14.48 -23.23 17.28
C GLU A 113 -14.10 -22.64 15.91
N VAL A 114 -14.79 -23.09 14.86
CA VAL A 114 -14.59 -22.62 13.49
C VAL A 114 -15.03 -21.17 13.39
N VAL A 115 -16.21 -20.83 13.93
CA VAL A 115 -16.73 -19.46 13.92
C VAL A 115 -15.78 -18.49 14.65
N VAL A 116 -15.26 -18.87 15.83
CA VAL A 116 -14.27 -18.05 16.55
C VAL A 116 -13.00 -17.86 15.73
N ASN A 117 -12.52 -18.88 15.04
CA ASN A 117 -11.34 -18.80 14.19
C ASN A 117 -11.58 -17.93 12.95
N ILE A 118 -12.77 -18.00 12.34
CA ILE A 118 -13.12 -17.12 11.22
C ILE A 118 -13.25 -15.67 11.71
N ILE A 119 -13.88 -15.42 12.87
CA ILE A 119 -13.89 -14.08 13.50
C ILE A 119 -12.46 -13.57 13.67
N LEU A 120 -11.54 -14.41 14.16
CA LEU A 120 -10.13 -14.04 14.29
C LEU A 120 -9.48 -13.66 12.94
N VAL A 121 -9.67 -14.46 11.91
CA VAL A 121 -9.16 -14.18 10.55
C VAL A 121 -9.75 -12.86 10.02
N SER A 122 -11.06 -12.70 10.14
CA SER A 122 -11.76 -11.48 9.72
C SER A 122 -11.30 -10.24 10.49
N THR A 123 -11.06 -10.33 11.80
CA THR A 123 -10.54 -9.18 12.59
C THR A 123 -9.13 -8.76 12.18
N ALA A 124 -8.34 -9.68 11.65
CA ALA A 124 -6.96 -9.41 11.29
C ALA A 124 -6.83 -8.83 9.88
N HIS A 125 -7.73 -9.22 8.95
CA HIS A 125 -7.52 -8.97 7.52
C HIS A 125 -8.75 -8.50 6.74
N SER A 126 -9.96 -8.55 7.29
CA SER A 126 -11.15 -8.08 6.58
C SER A 126 -11.17 -6.55 6.48
N LYS A 127 -11.58 -6.04 5.33
CA LYS A 127 -11.81 -4.61 5.09
C LYS A 127 -13.22 -4.17 5.51
N ASP A 128 -14.18 -5.10 5.52
CA ASP A 128 -15.60 -4.83 5.75
C ASP A 128 -16.11 -5.48 7.06
N LEU A 129 -15.64 -4.98 8.21
CA LEU A 129 -16.01 -5.53 9.53
C LEU A 129 -17.52 -5.49 9.82
N GLN A 130 -18.28 -4.64 9.13
CA GLN A 130 -19.75 -4.55 9.25
C GLN A 130 -20.45 -5.82 8.75
N LYS A 131 -20.01 -6.39 7.62
CA LYS A 131 -20.59 -7.63 7.08
C LYS A 131 -20.36 -8.79 8.03
N VAL A 132 -19.13 -8.91 8.53
CA VAL A 132 -18.75 -9.94 9.50
C VAL A 132 -19.57 -9.82 10.79
N SER A 133 -19.77 -8.60 11.30
CA SER A 133 -20.63 -8.33 12.45
C SER A 133 -22.07 -8.81 12.21
N SER A 134 -22.68 -8.50 11.06
CA SER A 134 -24.04 -8.98 10.73
C SER A 134 -24.13 -10.51 10.61
N LEU A 135 -23.10 -11.16 10.07
CA LEU A 135 -23.04 -12.63 9.96
C LEU A 135 -22.93 -13.29 11.33
N VAL A 136 -22.10 -12.71 12.22
CA VAL A 136 -21.95 -13.20 13.59
C VAL A 136 -23.23 -13.00 14.39
N GLU A 137 -23.92 -11.86 14.23
CA GLU A 137 -25.21 -11.61 14.89
C GLU A 137 -26.32 -12.54 14.37
N SER A 138 -26.34 -12.79 13.06
CA SER A 138 -27.24 -13.80 12.46
C SER A 138 -26.94 -15.20 12.99
N TYR A 139 -25.66 -15.56 13.16
CA TYR A 139 -25.26 -16.85 13.72
C TYR A 139 -25.65 -16.97 15.20
N ILE A 140 -25.41 -15.94 16.01
CA ILE A 140 -25.80 -15.91 17.43
C ILE A 140 -27.33 -16.02 17.59
N SER A 141 -28.10 -15.45 16.66
CA SER A 141 -29.57 -15.51 16.68
C SER A 141 -30.12 -16.87 16.24
N SER A 142 -29.38 -17.61 15.41
CA SER A 142 -29.77 -18.91 14.87
C SER A 142 -29.32 -20.09 15.76
N THR A 143 -28.25 -19.93 16.54
CA THR A 143 -27.75 -21.00 17.40
C THR A 143 -28.68 -21.25 18.61
N GLU A 144 -29.12 -22.50 18.76
CA GLU A 144 -29.96 -22.93 19.90
C GLU A 144 -29.14 -23.12 21.18
N ASP A 145 -27.83 -23.37 21.05
CA ASP A 145 -26.94 -23.66 22.17
C ASP A 145 -26.44 -22.38 22.86
N ALA A 146 -27.05 -22.05 24.01
CA ALA A 146 -26.67 -20.89 24.82
C ALA A 146 -25.17 -20.85 25.20
N SER A 147 -24.54 -22.01 25.40
CA SER A 147 -23.09 -22.10 25.70
C SER A 147 -22.21 -21.77 24.49
N VAL A 148 -22.66 -22.11 23.28
CA VAL A 148 -21.97 -21.78 22.02
C VAL A 148 -22.14 -20.30 21.71
N ALA A 149 -23.38 -19.80 21.81
CA ALA A 149 -23.70 -18.37 21.70
C ALA A 149 -22.84 -17.53 22.66
N ALA A 150 -22.68 -17.98 23.90
CA ALA A 150 -21.86 -17.34 24.92
C ALA A 150 -20.38 -17.20 24.50
N LYS A 151 -19.78 -18.30 24.01
CA LYS A 151 -18.37 -18.30 23.56
C LYS A 151 -18.15 -17.35 22.39
N ILE A 152 -19.08 -17.33 21.45
CA ILE A 152 -18.98 -16.49 20.24
C ILE A 152 -19.26 -15.04 20.58
N THR A 153 -20.26 -14.74 21.41
CA THR A 153 -20.53 -13.39 21.93
C THR A 153 -19.29 -12.84 22.66
N ARG A 154 -18.63 -13.67 23.48
CA ARG A 154 -17.37 -13.29 24.14
C ARG A 154 -16.27 -12.97 23.12
N ALA A 155 -16.11 -13.78 22.08
CA ALA A 155 -15.14 -13.51 21.03
C ALA A 155 -15.49 -12.27 20.21
N TYR A 156 -16.77 -12.06 19.91
CA TYR A 156 -17.30 -10.90 19.19
C TYR A 156 -17.01 -9.60 19.95
N VAL A 157 -17.40 -9.56 21.22
CA VAL A 157 -17.23 -8.38 22.09
C VAL A 157 -15.76 -8.07 22.36
N LEU A 158 -14.94 -9.09 22.64
CA LEU A 158 -13.54 -8.85 23.03
C LEU A 158 -12.59 -8.69 21.85
N LYS A 159 -12.95 -9.16 20.65
CA LYS A 159 -12.03 -9.18 19.50
C LYS A 159 -12.54 -8.41 18.29
N LEU A 160 -13.82 -8.54 17.93
CA LEU A 160 -14.37 -7.91 16.72
C LEU A 160 -14.78 -6.46 16.95
N LEU A 161 -15.52 -6.19 18.03
CA LEU A 161 -15.99 -4.82 18.33
C LEU A 161 -14.86 -3.80 18.58
N PRO A 162 -13.78 -4.12 19.30
CA PRO A 162 -12.68 -3.18 19.50
C PRO A 162 -11.98 -2.80 18.18
N LYS A 163 -11.93 -3.73 17.22
CA LYS A 163 -11.34 -3.47 15.90
C LYS A 163 -12.25 -2.62 15.00
N LYS A 164 -13.56 -2.76 15.18
CA LYS A 164 -14.57 -1.93 14.52
C LYS A 164 -14.58 -0.49 15.07
N GLY A 165 -14.26 -0.33 16.36
CA GLY A 165 -14.31 0.95 17.08
C GLY A 165 -15.61 1.17 17.86
N ASP A 166 -16.53 0.21 17.85
CA ASP A 166 -17.84 0.30 18.52
C ASP A 166 -17.73 -0.17 19.98
N TYR A 167 -16.94 0.55 20.79
CA TYR A 167 -16.71 0.22 22.20
C TYR A 167 -17.99 0.38 23.06
N ASP A 168 -18.82 1.38 22.76
CA ASP A 168 -20.02 1.66 23.53
C ASP A 168 -21.05 0.52 23.40
N TYR A 169 -21.20 -0.03 22.20
CA TYR A 169 -22.04 -1.21 21.94
C TYR A 169 -21.48 -2.46 22.62
N ALA A 170 -20.15 -2.64 22.63
CA ALA A 170 -19.50 -3.73 23.34
C ALA A 170 -19.73 -3.64 24.86
N GLU A 171 -19.69 -2.45 25.45
CA GLU A 171 -20.01 -2.24 26.85
C GLU A 171 -21.47 -2.54 27.18
N GLU A 172 -22.39 -2.10 26.32
CA GLU A 172 -23.81 -2.38 26.48
C GLU A 172 -24.08 -3.89 26.41
N LEU A 173 -23.45 -4.60 25.48
CA LEU A 173 -23.53 -6.07 25.39
C LEU A 173 -22.96 -6.75 26.64
N ILE A 174 -21.86 -6.27 27.23
CA ILE A 174 -21.32 -6.85 28.48
C ILE A 174 -22.26 -6.60 29.67
N LYS A 175 -22.89 -5.43 29.72
CA LYS A 175 -23.82 -5.05 30.79
C LYS A 175 -25.11 -5.88 30.70
N ASN A 176 -25.68 -5.96 29.49
CA ASN A 176 -26.97 -6.60 29.21
C ASN A 176 -26.89 -8.12 29.07
N SER A 177 -25.73 -8.67 28.68
CA SER A 177 -25.57 -10.11 28.52
C SER A 177 -25.09 -10.79 29.81
N ASP A 178 -25.83 -11.80 30.25
CA ASP A 178 -25.45 -12.66 31.38
C ASP A 178 -24.43 -13.75 31.02
N VAL A 179 -23.94 -13.72 29.77
CA VAL A 179 -22.89 -14.60 29.25
C VAL A 179 -21.55 -14.41 29.98
N PHE A 180 -21.30 -13.22 30.50
CA PHE A 180 -20.06 -12.88 31.19
C PHE A 180 -20.22 -13.09 32.70
N THR A 181 -19.71 -14.22 33.19
CA THR A 181 -19.67 -14.52 34.64
C THR A 181 -18.93 -13.42 35.42
N ASP A 182 -17.85 -12.88 34.84
CA ASP A 182 -17.03 -11.83 35.42
C ASP A 182 -17.12 -10.54 34.60
N LYS A 183 -18.28 -9.86 34.65
CA LYS A 183 -18.56 -8.61 33.91
C LYS A 183 -17.47 -7.53 34.12
N SER A 184 -16.97 -7.41 35.35
CA SER A 184 -15.91 -6.45 35.72
C SER A 184 -14.59 -6.72 35.00
N THR A 185 -14.19 -7.99 34.86
CA THR A 185 -12.94 -8.35 34.16
C THR A 185 -13.07 -8.08 32.66
N ALA A 186 -14.23 -8.36 32.07
CA ALA A 186 -14.49 -8.10 30.66
C ALA A 186 -14.44 -6.60 30.35
N LEU A 187 -15.09 -5.77 31.18
CA LEU A 187 -15.01 -4.32 31.04
C LEU A 187 -13.58 -3.80 31.18
N ALA A 188 -12.81 -4.29 32.16
CA ALA A 188 -11.41 -3.90 32.34
C ALA A 188 -10.55 -4.26 31.11
N THR A 189 -10.76 -5.45 30.52
CA THR A 189 -10.07 -5.84 29.28
C THR A 189 -10.43 -4.97 28.09
N LEU A 190 -11.69 -4.56 27.98
CA LEU A 190 -12.17 -3.67 26.92
C LEU A 190 -11.59 -2.27 27.09
N GLN A 191 -11.61 -1.73 28.30
CA GLN A 191 -11.00 -0.44 28.62
C GLN A 191 -9.50 -0.42 28.29
N LYS A 192 -8.77 -1.46 28.69
CA LYS A 192 -7.36 -1.59 28.33
C LYS A 192 -7.15 -1.64 26.82
N ALA A 193 -7.99 -2.40 26.09
CA ALA A 193 -7.91 -2.48 24.63
C ALA A 193 -8.20 -1.12 23.96
N ARG A 194 -9.12 -0.32 24.53
CA ARG A 194 -9.42 1.04 24.10
C ARG A 194 -8.23 1.98 24.33
N GLU A 195 -7.65 1.96 25.53
CA GLU A 195 -6.46 2.75 25.87
C GLU A 195 -5.27 2.40 24.96
N ASP A 196 -5.02 1.12 24.72
CA ASP A 196 -3.96 0.66 23.81
C ASP A 196 -4.17 1.14 22.36
N TYR A 197 -5.42 1.25 21.91
CA TYR A 197 -5.76 1.76 20.58
C TYR A 197 -5.57 3.28 20.51
N GLU A 198 -6.08 4.02 21.49
CA GLU A 198 -5.93 5.47 21.58
C GLU A 198 -4.45 5.88 21.71
N ALA A 199 -3.66 5.12 22.46
CA ALA A 199 -2.22 5.34 22.59
C ALA A 199 -1.48 5.19 21.25
N LYS A 200 -1.80 4.14 20.48
CA LYS A 200 -1.22 3.93 19.14
C LYS A 200 -1.60 5.03 18.16
N ALA A 201 -2.87 5.46 18.19
CA ALA A 201 -3.34 6.55 17.33
C ALA A 201 -2.59 7.86 17.62
N LYS A 202 -2.37 8.18 18.91
CA LYS A 202 -1.57 9.36 19.32
C LYS A 202 -0.11 9.24 18.88
N GLU A 203 0.52 8.08 19.06
CA GLU A 203 1.90 7.85 18.64
C GLU A 203 2.08 8.02 17.12
N GLU A 204 1.13 7.54 16.32
CA GLU A 204 1.13 7.74 14.86
C GLU A 204 0.94 9.20 14.46
N GLU A 205 0.05 9.92 15.12
CA GLU A 205 -0.16 11.35 14.89
C GLU A 205 1.09 12.17 15.24
N GLU A 206 1.72 11.88 16.38
CA GLU A 206 2.99 12.50 16.78
C GLU A 206 4.09 12.24 15.76
N LYS A 207 4.23 11.00 15.26
CA LYS A 207 5.19 10.67 14.19
C LYS A 207 4.92 11.46 12.92
N ARG A 208 3.65 11.62 12.53
CA ARG A 208 3.28 12.42 11.36
C ARG A 208 3.65 13.89 11.52
N ILE A 209 3.34 14.48 12.69
CA ILE A 209 3.69 15.86 13.00
C ILE A 209 5.23 16.04 13.04
N GLN A 210 5.97 15.08 13.59
CA GLN A 210 7.43 15.11 13.59
C GLN A 210 8.01 15.05 12.17
N LEU A 211 7.46 14.19 11.32
CA LEU A 211 7.90 14.06 9.93
C LEU A 211 7.63 15.32 9.12
N GLU A 212 6.44 15.93 9.28
CA GLU A 212 6.09 17.20 8.64
C GLU A 212 7.02 18.34 9.09
N LYS A 213 7.31 18.44 10.40
CA LYS A 213 8.27 19.43 10.92
C LYS A 213 9.67 19.25 10.34
N LEU A 214 10.09 18.00 10.13
CA LEU A 214 11.40 17.69 9.55
C LEU A 214 11.44 18.09 8.06
N GLU A 215 10.37 17.82 7.31
CA GLU A 215 10.25 18.25 5.92
C GLU A 215 10.22 19.77 5.77
N GLN A 216 9.50 20.49 6.64
CA GLN A 216 9.48 21.95 6.67
C GLN A 216 10.88 22.53 6.91
N LYS A 217 11.64 21.99 7.88
CA LYS A 217 13.03 22.41 8.12
C LYS A 217 13.92 22.19 6.90
N ARG A 218 13.82 21.04 6.23
CA ARG A 218 14.57 20.76 4.99
C ARG A 218 14.23 21.75 3.88
N MET A 219 12.95 22.12 3.75
CA MET A 219 12.52 23.13 2.78
C MET A 219 13.07 24.52 3.11
N GLU A 220 13.01 24.95 4.36
CA GLU A 220 13.56 26.24 4.80
C GLU A 220 15.07 26.32 4.56
N GLU A 221 15.83 25.27 4.89
CA GLU A 221 17.27 25.17 4.61
C GLU A 221 17.57 25.24 3.10
N SER A 222 16.75 24.60 2.27
CA SER A 222 16.90 24.66 0.81
C SER A 222 16.63 26.08 0.27
N ILE A 223 15.64 26.79 0.81
CA ILE A 223 15.32 28.16 0.42
C ILE A 223 16.43 29.12 0.89
N ALA A 224 16.94 28.93 2.11
CA ALA A 224 18.02 29.74 2.65
C ALA A 224 19.33 29.56 1.85
N SER A 225 19.68 28.32 1.48
CA SER A 225 20.85 28.05 0.64
C SER A 225 20.71 28.61 -0.78
N LEU A 226 19.53 28.52 -1.40
CA LEU A 226 19.26 29.15 -2.69
C LEU A 226 19.36 30.68 -2.65
N LYS A 227 18.88 31.32 -1.56
CA LYS A 227 19.06 32.77 -1.35
C LYS A 227 20.54 33.13 -1.26
N LYS A 228 21.32 32.41 -0.45
CA LYS A 228 22.77 32.63 -0.32
C LYS A 228 23.49 32.50 -1.67
N GLN A 229 23.20 31.45 -2.44
CA GLN A 229 23.79 31.27 -3.78
C GLN A 229 23.39 32.39 -4.76
N ARG A 230 22.19 32.95 -4.64
CA ARG A 230 21.74 34.04 -5.50
C ARG A 230 22.43 35.35 -5.15
N GLU A 231 22.59 35.64 -3.86
CA GLU A 231 23.32 36.82 -3.38
C GLU A 231 24.81 36.75 -3.78
N GLU A 232 25.44 35.58 -3.69
CA GLU A 232 26.82 35.38 -4.11
C GLU A 232 27.00 35.62 -5.61
N LYS A 233 26.13 35.03 -6.45
CA LYS A 233 26.12 35.29 -7.90
C LYS A 233 25.89 36.76 -8.25
N GLU A 234 25.06 37.47 -7.49
CA GLU A 234 24.81 38.89 -7.71
C GLU A 234 26.03 39.74 -7.33
N ARG A 235 26.75 39.38 -6.25
CA ARG A 235 28.02 40.01 -5.88
C ARG A 235 29.10 39.79 -6.94
N GLU A 236 29.24 38.57 -7.44
CA GLU A 236 30.18 38.25 -8.54
C GLU A 236 29.87 39.05 -9.80
N GLN A 237 28.59 39.21 -10.16
CA GLN A 237 28.18 40.02 -11.31
C GLN A 237 28.47 41.51 -11.12
N ARG A 238 28.26 42.05 -9.92
CA ARG A 238 28.56 43.47 -9.61
C ARG A 238 30.07 43.73 -9.65
N ALA A 239 30.88 42.86 -9.05
CA ALA A 239 32.34 42.96 -9.11
C ALA A 239 32.86 42.88 -10.56
N ALA A 240 32.28 42.00 -11.39
CA ALA A 240 32.62 41.92 -12.82
C ALA A 240 32.22 43.16 -13.63
N SER A 241 31.13 43.84 -13.25
CA SER A 241 30.70 45.09 -13.90
C SER A 241 31.52 46.33 -13.49
N GLU A 242 32.03 46.37 -12.26
CA GLU A 242 32.93 47.46 -11.80
C GLU A 242 34.32 47.35 -12.47
N ILE A 243 34.82 46.14 -12.69
CA ILE A 243 36.10 45.92 -13.41
C ILE A 243 36.04 46.36 -14.88
N SER A 244 34.85 46.43 -15.49
CA SER A 244 34.67 46.81 -16.90
C SER A 244 34.35 48.29 -17.14
N THR A 245 34.15 49.09 -16.08
CA THR A 245 33.84 50.53 -16.19
C THR A 245 35.05 51.45 -15.96
N ASP A 246 36.21 50.92 -15.54
CA ASP A 246 37.46 51.68 -15.36
C ASP A 246 38.41 51.61 -16.58
N SER A 247 37.94 51.07 -17.71
CA SER A 247 38.73 50.95 -18.95
C SER A 247 38.09 51.73 -20.10
N THR A 248 37.86 53.03 -19.94
CA THR A 248 37.53 53.92 -21.06
C THR A 248 38.25 55.25 -20.89
N LYS A 249 39.55 55.25 -21.18
CA LYS A 249 40.35 56.38 -21.68
C LYS A 249 41.74 55.84 -22.04
N GLU A 250 41.93 55.48 -23.31
CA GLU A 250 43.11 55.82 -24.11
C GLU A 250 43.17 54.97 -25.39
N SER A 251 43.05 55.70 -26.50
CA SER A 251 43.90 55.64 -27.68
C SER A 251 43.83 54.46 -28.65
N GLN A 252 43.53 54.89 -29.88
CA GLN A 252 43.72 54.29 -31.19
C GLN A 252 45.15 53.77 -31.45
N GLU A 253 45.27 53.03 -32.57
CA GLU A 253 46.49 52.62 -33.29
C GLU A 253 47.27 51.45 -32.66
N SER A 254 47.78 50.42 -33.35
CA SER A 254 48.03 50.17 -34.78
C SER A 254 48.35 48.68 -35.01
N ASN A 255 48.02 48.21 -36.23
CA ASN A 255 48.80 47.36 -37.15
C ASN A 255 49.57 46.07 -36.74
N LEU A 256 49.34 45.07 -37.61
CA LEU A 256 50.28 44.14 -38.26
C LEU A 256 51.08 43.08 -37.45
N SER A 257 50.76 41.82 -37.76
CA SER A 257 51.66 40.74 -38.24
C SER A 257 53.13 40.70 -37.78
N LYS A 258 53.56 39.59 -37.13
CA LYS A 258 54.48 38.61 -37.75
C LYS A 258 54.74 37.37 -36.89
N ASN A 259 54.99 36.31 -37.66
CA ASN A 259 55.34 34.92 -37.36
C ASN A 259 56.69 34.74 -36.65
N GLY A 260 56.87 33.65 -35.88
CA GLY A 260 58.21 33.18 -35.46
C GLY A 260 58.22 32.17 -34.31
N ARG A 261 58.35 30.89 -34.63
CA ARG A 261 58.53 29.73 -33.72
C ARG A 261 59.94 29.69 -33.13
N GLU A 262 60.10 29.13 -31.93
CA GLU A 262 60.90 27.91 -31.66
C GLU A 262 60.89 27.52 -30.16
N GLY A 263 60.88 26.20 -29.90
CA GLY A 263 61.30 25.62 -28.61
C GLY A 263 60.23 24.90 -27.77
N SER A 264 60.07 23.59 -27.97
CA SER A 264 59.55 22.61 -26.99
C SER A 264 60.57 21.47 -26.92
N PRO A 265 60.76 20.74 -25.80
CA PRO A 265 59.72 19.92 -25.13
C PRO A 265 59.79 20.00 -23.58
N VAL A 266 58.80 19.59 -22.77
CA VAL A 266 58.44 18.21 -22.41
C VAL A 266 57.12 18.24 -21.58
N ILE A 267 56.23 17.26 -21.82
CA ILE A 267 54.89 16.96 -21.26
C ILE A 267 55.07 16.09 -19.99
N PRO A 268 54.20 16.02 -18.93
CA PRO A 268 52.73 15.86 -18.96
C PRO A 268 51.96 16.70 -17.90
N ILE A 269 50.63 16.93 -17.97
CA ILE A 269 49.55 15.95 -17.75
C ILE A 269 48.21 16.58 -18.20
N ARG A 270 47.52 15.85 -19.08
CA ARG A 270 46.07 15.58 -19.12
C ARG A 270 45.13 16.66 -18.56
N ASN A 271 44.53 17.43 -19.47
CA ASN A 271 43.13 17.85 -19.31
C ASN A 271 42.46 17.96 -20.67
N GLN A 272 41.44 17.12 -20.84
CA GLN A 272 40.56 17.06 -21.99
C GLN A 272 39.67 18.31 -21.99
N HIS A 273 39.92 19.20 -22.95
CA HIS A 273 38.93 20.18 -23.37
C HIS A 273 37.82 19.48 -24.17
N GLN A 274 36.57 19.74 -23.80
CA GLN A 274 35.52 19.87 -24.79
C GLN A 274 34.57 21.00 -24.39
N ASN A 275 34.73 22.11 -25.11
CA ASN A 275 33.70 22.99 -25.63
C ASN A 275 32.51 23.35 -24.74
N ARG A 276 32.53 24.64 -24.38
CA ARG A 276 31.40 25.55 -24.41
C ARG A 276 30.43 25.27 -25.57
N GLY A 277 29.13 25.34 -25.26
CA GLY A 277 28.12 25.88 -26.17
C GLY A 277 27.14 24.89 -26.79
N GLY A 278 26.05 24.59 -26.07
CA GLY A 278 24.83 24.02 -26.63
C GLY A 278 23.64 24.33 -25.72
N PRO A 279 22.50 24.80 -26.26
CA PRO A 279 21.36 25.22 -25.44
C PRO A 279 20.78 24.01 -24.72
N ARG A 280 20.67 24.10 -23.40
CA ARG A 280 19.99 23.10 -22.56
C ARG A 280 18.61 22.84 -23.16
N SER A 281 18.45 21.63 -23.70
CA SER A 281 17.29 21.28 -24.49
C SER A 281 16.05 21.22 -23.60
N LEU A 282 14.97 21.84 -24.06
CA LEU A 282 13.63 21.72 -23.49
C LEU A 282 13.11 20.27 -23.56
N SER A 283 13.81 19.38 -24.27
CA SER A 283 13.44 17.98 -24.43
C SER A 283 13.65 17.14 -23.17
N SER A 284 14.55 17.53 -22.24
CA SER A 284 14.75 16.77 -20.99
C SER A 284 13.68 17.07 -19.92
N LEU A 285 13.01 18.22 -20.01
CA LEU A 285 11.86 18.56 -19.18
C LEU A 285 10.58 17.91 -19.70
N VAL A 286 10.43 17.82 -21.03
CA VAL A 286 9.28 17.16 -21.66
C VAL A 286 9.32 15.64 -21.45
N THR A 287 10.50 15.00 -21.46
CA THR A 287 10.61 13.57 -21.13
C THR A 287 10.26 13.27 -19.68
N TYR A 288 10.63 14.15 -18.73
CA TYR A 288 10.23 14.00 -17.33
C TYR A 288 8.71 14.17 -17.13
N TRP A 289 8.10 15.11 -17.83
CA TRP A 289 6.64 15.29 -17.85
C TRP A 289 5.90 14.15 -18.54
N ARG A 290 6.44 13.64 -19.65
CA ARG A 290 5.85 12.51 -20.40
C ARG A 290 5.87 11.22 -19.59
N GLN A 291 6.96 10.96 -18.86
CA GLN A 291 7.07 9.76 -18.03
C GLN A 291 6.16 9.84 -16.79
N SER A 292 6.07 11.02 -16.17
CA SER A 292 5.12 11.28 -15.07
C SER A 292 3.65 11.19 -15.51
N PHE A 293 3.31 11.61 -16.73
CA PHE A 293 1.96 11.49 -17.28
C PHE A 293 1.57 10.05 -17.65
N VAL A 294 2.50 9.24 -18.15
CA VAL A 294 2.21 7.84 -18.55
C VAL A 294 2.02 6.93 -17.34
N GLU A 295 2.77 7.15 -16.25
CA GLU A 295 2.53 6.42 -14.99
C GLU A 295 1.22 6.85 -14.31
N PHE A 296 0.86 8.13 -14.42
CA PHE A 296 -0.41 8.64 -13.91
C PHE A 296 -1.63 8.04 -14.61
N ILE A 297 -1.57 7.81 -15.93
CA ILE A 297 -2.69 7.24 -16.71
C ILE A 297 -2.84 5.72 -16.50
N ARG A 298 -1.76 4.98 -16.17
CA ARG A 298 -1.79 3.52 -16.03
C ARG A 298 -2.35 3.03 -14.68
N GLN A 299 -2.48 3.90 -13.69
CA GLN A 299 -2.77 3.52 -12.30
C GLN A 299 -3.83 4.42 -11.63
N THR A 300 -4.99 4.61 -12.24
CA THR A 300 -6.05 5.45 -11.63
C THR A 300 -7.10 4.63 -10.87
N SER A 301 -7.15 4.88 -9.56
CA SER A 301 -8.41 4.98 -8.82
C SER A 301 -8.92 6.40 -9.03
N LEU A 302 -10.22 6.58 -9.31
CA LEU A 302 -10.87 7.84 -9.71
C LEU A 302 -10.53 9.03 -8.81
N MET A 303 -10.25 8.78 -7.52
CA MET A 303 -9.86 9.81 -6.55
C MET A 303 -8.56 10.54 -6.90
N LYS A 304 -7.59 9.85 -7.52
CA LYS A 304 -6.30 10.45 -7.91
C LYS A 304 -6.45 11.36 -9.13
N LEU A 305 -7.39 11.05 -10.04
CA LEU A 305 -7.72 11.88 -11.19
C LEU A 305 -8.42 13.17 -10.77
N ILE A 306 -9.34 13.08 -9.80
CA ILE A 306 -10.01 14.25 -9.22
C ILE A 306 -8.99 15.15 -8.53
N LEU A 307 -8.04 14.60 -7.77
CA LEU A 307 -7.02 15.39 -7.07
C LEU A 307 -6.07 16.11 -8.05
N PHE A 308 -5.73 15.48 -9.18
CA PHE A 308 -4.92 16.10 -10.22
C PHE A 308 -5.65 17.24 -10.94
N ILE A 309 -6.93 17.04 -11.27
CA ILE A 309 -7.77 18.10 -11.86
C ILE A 309 -7.95 19.24 -10.84
N ALA A 310 -8.14 18.93 -9.56
CA ALA A 310 -8.24 19.93 -8.50
C ALA A 310 -6.95 20.76 -8.38
N VAL A 311 -5.78 20.15 -8.47
CA VAL A 311 -4.48 20.87 -8.45
C VAL A 311 -4.32 21.77 -9.67
N ILE A 312 -4.77 21.35 -10.86
CA ILE A 312 -4.73 22.17 -12.07
C ILE A 312 -5.70 23.35 -11.98
N ILE A 313 -6.90 23.14 -11.43
CA ILE A 313 -7.88 24.20 -11.20
C ILE A 313 -7.34 25.20 -10.17
N LEU A 314 -6.76 24.72 -9.07
CA LEU A 314 -6.15 25.57 -8.04
C LEU A 314 -4.97 26.38 -8.62
N ALA A 315 -4.13 25.76 -9.45
CA ALA A 315 -3.05 26.45 -10.16
C ALA A 315 -3.57 27.50 -11.18
N GLY A 316 -4.74 27.27 -11.78
CA GLY A 316 -5.41 28.20 -12.69
C GLY A 316 -6.03 29.41 -12.00
N THR A 317 -6.44 29.28 -10.73
CA THR A 317 -7.02 30.39 -9.94
C THR A 317 -5.97 31.39 -9.42
N ASN A 318 -4.68 31.05 -9.45
CA ASN A 318 -3.63 31.95 -8.96
C ASN A 318 -3.36 33.08 -9.98
N PRO A 319 -3.60 34.36 -9.63
CA PRO A 319 -3.47 35.50 -10.55
C PRO A 319 -2.04 35.66 -11.08
N TYR A 320 -1.04 35.16 -10.36
CA TYR A 320 0.37 35.21 -10.75
C TYR A 320 0.70 34.25 -11.91
N MET A 321 0.10 33.06 -11.95
CA MET A 321 0.28 32.12 -13.07
C MET A 321 -0.45 32.56 -14.32
N ARG A 322 -1.61 33.21 -14.17
CA ARG A 322 -2.38 33.71 -15.31
C ARG A 322 -1.59 34.72 -16.15
N GLN A 323 -0.78 35.56 -15.52
CA GLN A 323 0.09 36.52 -16.22
C GLN A 323 1.26 35.83 -16.93
N ARG A 324 1.89 34.82 -16.31
CA ARG A 324 2.99 34.07 -16.95
C ARG A 324 2.49 33.22 -18.12
N LEU A 325 1.34 32.57 -17.96
CA LEU A 325 0.73 31.74 -18.99
C LEU A 325 0.32 32.58 -20.21
N ARG A 326 -0.27 33.77 -19.99
CA ARG A 326 -0.57 34.71 -21.09
C ARG A 326 0.66 35.15 -21.86
N ARG A 327 1.77 35.46 -21.18
CA ARG A 327 3.03 35.83 -21.84
C ARG A 327 3.62 34.68 -22.65
N MET A 328 3.60 33.45 -22.12
CA MET A 328 4.09 32.26 -22.83
C MET A 328 3.22 31.90 -24.03
N ILE A 329 1.89 31.98 -23.91
CA ILE A 329 0.95 31.75 -25.01
C ILE A 329 1.09 32.83 -26.09
N ALA A 330 1.28 34.10 -25.72
CA ALA A 330 1.50 35.17 -26.68
C ALA A 330 2.80 34.95 -27.49
N LEU A 331 3.88 34.50 -26.84
CA LEU A 331 5.15 34.19 -27.52
C LEU A 331 5.03 32.96 -28.44
N LEU A 332 4.26 31.95 -28.03
CA LEU A 332 3.97 30.77 -28.86
C LEU A 332 3.09 31.11 -30.05
N TYR A 333 2.06 31.93 -29.86
CA TYR A 333 1.16 32.38 -30.92
C TYR A 333 1.88 33.27 -31.94
N ALA A 334 2.75 34.17 -31.46
CA ALA A 334 3.60 34.99 -32.33
C ALA A 334 4.55 34.13 -33.19
N LYS A 335 5.16 33.09 -32.60
CA LYS A 335 6.00 32.14 -33.36
C LYS A 335 5.21 31.31 -34.35
N LEU A 336 4.02 30.84 -33.99
CA LEU A 336 3.16 30.06 -34.90
C LEU A 336 2.72 30.90 -36.10
N MET A 337 2.30 32.15 -35.86
CA MET A 337 1.96 33.09 -36.92
C MET A 337 3.16 33.46 -37.77
N GLN A 338 4.37 33.55 -37.20
CA GLN A 338 5.58 33.80 -37.97
C GLN A 338 5.94 32.62 -38.89
N THR A 339 5.74 31.38 -38.44
CA THR A 339 5.95 30.18 -39.27
C THR A 339 4.92 30.05 -40.38
N ILE A 340 3.65 30.33 -40.09
CA ILE A 340 2.59 30.33 -41.10
C ILE A 340 2.81 31.46 -42.12
N ARG A 341 3.19 32.66 -41.66
CA ARG A 341 3.47 33.83 -42.52
C ARG A 341 4.76 33.71 -43.34
N MET A 342 5.72 32.89 -42.90
CA MET A 342 6.88 32.46 -43.70
C MET A 342 6.45 31.40 -44.74
N GLY A 343 5.60 30.44 -44.36
CA GLY A 343 5.11 29.39 -45.24
C GLY A 343 4.27 29.92 -46.42
N THR A 344 3.44 30.95 -46.20
CA THR A 344 2.63 31.55 -47.27
C THR A 344 3.39 32.54 -48.17
N LYS A 345 4.65 32.88 -47.84
CA LYS A 345 5.47 33.79 -48.66
C LYS A 345 6.29 33.08 -49.75
N VAL A 346 6.33 31.75 -49.77
CA VAL A 346 7.14 30.98 -50.73
C VAL A 346 6.30 30.38 -51.86
N SER A 347 4.97 30.49 -51.83
CA SER A 347 4.10 30.09 -52.96
C SER A 347 3.66 31.30 -53.78
N TYR A 348 4.57 31.90 -54.53
CA TYR A 348 4.29 32.64 -55.76
C TYR A 348 5.60 32.83 -56.53
N VAL A 349 6.07 31.75 -57.18
CA VAL A 349 6.72 31.74 -58.50
C VAL A 349 6.39 30.39 -59.13
#